data_AF-A0A2E8R5A0-F1
#
_entry.id   AF-A0A2E8R5A0-F1
#
_cell.length_a   1.000
_cell.length_b   1.000
_cell.length_c   1.000
_cell.angle_alpha   90.00
_cell.angle_beta   90.00
_cell.angle_gamma   90.00
#
_symmetry.space_group_name_H-M   'P 1'
#
loop_
_entity.id
_entity.type
_entity.pdbx_description
1 polymer ?
#
loop_
_entity_poly.entity_id
_entity_poly.type
_entity_poly.pdbx_seq_one_letter_code
_entity_poly.pdbx_strand_id
1 'polypeptide(L)'
;MKTIHFVTLFMVTNFYAQNLKFNCDNLRIIIKNQIELLDLSEKQKIQYKELNVKFLSELEIIKNSNKAKFEKLKDLKKVRDKRDDQLKLLLNENQFKTHKEKQKQSKVKMRGELRKCIN
;
A
#
# COMPACT_ATOMS: atom_id res chain seq x y z
N MET A 1 7.66 -23.27 -13.40
CA MET A 1 6.63 -23.17 -12.35
C MET A 1 6.44 -21.71 -12.01
N LYS A 2 5.27 -21.13 -12.34
CA LYS A 2 5.02 -19.67 -12.29
C LYS A 2 4.39 -19.32 -10.94
N THR A 3 5.11 -18.57 -10.12
CA THR A 3 4.69 -18.10 -8.79
C THR A 3 3.71 -16.93 -8.91
N ILE A 4 2.64 -17.00 -8.13
CA ILE A 4 1.48 -16.10 -8.23
C ILE A 4 1.53 -15.04 -7.12
N HIS A 5 1.60 -13.77 -7.50
CA HIS A 5 1.79 -12.64 -6.59
C HIS A 5 0.45 -12.03 -6.12
N PHE A 6 0.15 -12.17 -4.82
CA PHE A 6 -0.98 -11.54 -4.14
C PHE A 6 -0.72 -10.04 -3.86
N VAL A 7 -0.94 -9.18 -4.84
CA VAL A 7 -0.97 -7.71 -4.74
C VAL A 7 -2.18 -7.17 -3.95
N THR A 8 -2.14 -7.17 -2.62
CA THR A 8 -3.10 -6.36 -1.82
C THR A 8 -2.55 -5.72 -0.55
N LEU A 9 -1.55 -4.89 -0.72
CA LEU A 9 -1.55 -3.48 -0.33
C LEU A 9 -0.42 -2.87 -1.16
N PHE A 10 -0.47 -1.63 -1.65
CA PHE A 10 0.60 -1.18 -2.57
C PHE A 10 2.01 -1.24 -1.93
N MET A 11 2.11 -1.52 -0.62
CA MET A 11 3.20 -2.32 -0.08
C MET A 11 2.74 -3.36 0.93
N VAL A 12 2.83 -4.64 0.57
CA VAL A 12 3.46 -5.76 1.31
C VAL A 12 3.10 -7.07 0.59
N THR A 13 4.06 -7.63 -0.15
CA THR A 13 4.44 -9.06 -0.16
C THR A 13 5.46 -9.33 -1.28
N ASN A 14 6.74 -9.04 -1.02
CA ASN A 14 7.79 -9.94 -1.51
C ASN A 14 7.96 -11.00 -0.42
N PHE A 15 7.13 -12.04 -0.51
CA PHE A 15 7.28 -13.25 0.30
C PHE A 15 7.98 -14.31 -0.56
N TYR A 16 9.11 -13.90 -1.15
CA TYR A 16 10.23 -14.75 -1.54
C TYR A 16 11.47 -13.95 -1.12
N ALA A 17 12.27 -14.55 -0.24
CA ALA A 17 13.46 -13.93 0.31
C ALA A 17 14.44 -13.53 -0.79
N GLN A 18 15.31 -12.56 -0.45
CA GLN A 18 16.52 -12.13 -1.18
C GLN A 18 16.31 -10.94 -2.14
N ASN A 19 16.94 -9.79 -1.81
CA ASN A 19 17.04 -8.56 -2.60
C ASN A 19 15.89 -7.54 -2.64
N LEU A 20 15.09 -7.42 -1.58
CA LEU A 20 14.43 -6.14 -1.28
C LEU A 20 15.35 -5.28 -0.39
N LYS A 21 16.36 -4.67 -0.99
CA LYS A 21 16.62 -3.28 -0.62
C LYS A 21 15.29 -2.59 -0.90
N PHE A 22 14.57 -2.21 0.13
CA PHE A 22 13.36 -1.41 0.03
C PHE A 22 13.72 -0.26 -0.92
N ASN A 23 13.31 -0.34 -2.18
CA ASN A 23 13.92 0.48 -3.21
C ASN A 23 13.32 1.88 -3.07
N CYS A 24 13.97 2.72 -2.26
CA CYS A 24 13.52 4.06 -1.89
C CYS A 24 13.09 4.86 -3.13
N ASP A 25 13.71 4.60 -4.29
CA ASP A 25 13.39 5.26 -5.54
C ASP A 25 12.03 4.82 -6.09
N ASN A 26 11.70 3.52 -6.06
CA ASN A 26 10.36 3.04 -6.40
C ASN A 26 9.29 3.63 -5.47
N LEU A 27 9.64 3.81 -4.20
CA LEU A 27 8.77 4.41 -3.20
C LEU A 27 8.50 5.88 -3.45
N ARG A 28 9.55 6.64 -3.78
CA ARG A 28 9.45 8.05 -4.19
C ARG A 28 8.57 8.18 -5.43
N ILE A 29 8.75 7.30 -6.42
CA ILE A 29 7.93 7.30 -7.65
C ILE A 29 6.46 7.01 -7.33
N ILE A 30 6.17 6.01 -6.49
CA ILE A 30 4.79 5.69 -6.10
C ILE A 30 4.14 6.87 -5.36
N ILE A 31 4.85 7.49 -4.42
CA ILE A 31 4.34 8.65 -3.68
C ILE A 31 4.12 9.84 -4.62
N LYS A 32 5.06 10.09 -5.55
CA LYS A 32 4.93 11.15 -6.56
C LYS A 32 3.68 10.94 -7.43
N ASN A 33 3.52 9.75 -7.98
CA ASN A 33 2.36 9.42 -8.81
C ASN A 33 1.04 9.55 -8.04
N GLN A 34 1.02 9.23 -6.74
CA GLN A 34 -0.16 9.40 -5.91
C GLN A 34 -0.47 10.87 -5.60
N ILE A 35 0.56 11.70 -5.39
CA ILE A 35 0.39 13.15 -5.20
C ILE A 35 -0.22 13.78 -6.45
N GLU A 36 0.29 13.42 -7.63
CA GLU A 36 -0.21 13.92 -8.91
C GLU A 36 -1.63 13.43 -9.20
N LEU A 37 -1.89 12.14 -9.00
CA LEU A 37 -3.21 11.52 -9.19
C LEU A 37 -4.30 12.16 -8.31
N LEU A 38 -3.95 12.49 -7.07
CA LEU A 38 -4.91 13.03 -6.10
C LEU A 38 -4.96 14.56 -6.14
N ASP A 39 -4.17 15.21 -6.99
CA ASP A 39 -4.08 16.67 -7.10
C ASP A 39 -3.99 17.35 -5.72
N LEU A 40 -3.00 16.93 -4.93
CA LEU A 40 -2.87 17.40 -3.55
C LEU A 40 -2.37 18.85 -3.53
N SER A 41 -2.93 19.67 -2.64
CA SER A 41 -2.35 20.99 -2.33
C SER A 41 -0.98 20.84 -1.64
N GLU A 42 -0.16 21.89 -1.65
CA GLU A 42 1.17 21.84 -0.99
C GLU A 42 1.09 21.44 0.48
N LYS A 43 0.10 21.97 1.22
CA LYS A 43 -0.14 21.58 2.61
C LYS A 43 -0.50 20.10 2.75
N GLN A 44 -1.36 19.59 1.87
CA GLN A 44 -1.72 18.17 1.85
C GLN A 44 -0.53 17.29 1.46
N LYS A 45 0.35 17.72 0.55
CA LYS A 45 1.55 16.98 0.14
C LYS A 45 2.49 16.73 1.33
N ILE A 46 2.70 17.74 2.16
CA ILE A 46 3.54 17.63 3.37
C ILE A 46 2.94 16.59 4.32
N GLN A 47 1.67 16.76 4.68
CA GLN A 47 0.95 15.84 5.57
C GLN A 47 0.87 14.42 5.00
N TYR A 48 0.70 14.27 3.69
CA TYR A 48 0.66 12.97 3.01
C TYR A 48 2.01 12.25 3.07
N LYS A 49 3.13 12.96 2.92
CA LYS A 49 4.47 12.40 3.05
C LYS A 49 4.73 11.93 4.48
N GLU A 50 4.44 12.76 5.47
CA GLU A 50 4.57 12.40 6.89
C GLU A 50 3.72 11.18 7.25
N LEU A 51 2.47 11.15 6.76
CA LEU A 51 1.57 10.02 6.95
C LEU A 51 2.16 8.73 6.38
N ASN A 52 2.71 8.78 5.16
CA ASN A 52 3.35 7.61 4.57
C ASN A 52 4.57 7.18 5.38
N VAL A 53 5.45 8.09 5.81
CA VAL A 53 6.61 7.74 6.65
C VAL A 53 6.19 7.00 7.91
N LYS A 54 5.17 7.49 8.61
CA LYS A 54 4.61 6.83 9.80
C LYS A 54 4.16 5.40 9.51
N PHE A 55 3.41 5.20 8.43
CA PHE A 55 2.92 3.87 8.08
C PHE A 55 4.02 2.94 7.56
N LEU A 56 5.09 3.48 6.94
CA LEU A 56 6.25 2.67 6.58
C LEU A 56 6.90 2.05 7.81
N SER A 57 7.08 2.82 8.89
CA SER A 57 7.59 2.30 10.15
C SER A 57 6.68 1.21 10.75
N GLU A 58 5.35 1.40 10.72
CA GLU A 58 4.40 0.37 11.19
C GLU A 58 4.49 -0.93 10.36
N LEU A 59 4.66 -0.81 9.04
CA LEU A 59 4.85 -1.97 8.15
C LEU A 59 6.17 -2.69 8.40
N GLU A 60 7.24 -1.94 8.69
CA GLU A 60 8.55 -2.51 9.02
C GLU A 60 8.51 -3.31 10.33
N ILE A 61 7.81 -2.79 11.35
CA ILE A 61 7.57 -3.51 12.61
C ILE A 61 6.85 -4.84 12.33
N ILE A 62 5.78 -4.82 11.52
CA ILE A 62 5.04 -6.06 11.18
C ILE A 62 5.92 -7.04 10.42
N LYS A 63 6.69 -6.54 9.43
CA LYS A 63 7.61 -7.34 8.62
C LYS A 63 8.61 -8.08 9.51
N ASN A 64 9.26 -7.34 10.42
CA ASN A 64 10.32 -7.84 11.28
C ASN A 64 9.82 -8.58 12.54
N SER A 65 8.50 -8.62 12.78
CA SER A 65 7.93 -9.36 13.90
C SER A 65 8.07 -10.89 13.73
N ASN A 66 8.09 -11.62 14.84
CA ASN A 66 8.12 -13.09 14.85
C ASN A 66 6.72 -13.74 14.74
N LYS A 67 5.69 -12.94 14.41
CA LYS A 67 4.30 -13.41 14.33
C LYS A 67 4.08 -14.40 13.18
N ALA A 68 3.08 -15.27 13.34
CA ALA A 68 2.67 -16.16 12.26
C ALA A 68 2.13 -15.37 11.07
N LYS A 69 2.21 -15.95 9.86
CA LYS A 69 1.80 -15.28 8.61
C LYS A 69 0.38 -14.72 8.66
N PHE A 70 -0.56 -15.48 9.24
CA PHE A 70 -1.96 -15.06 9.36
C PHE A 70 -2.15 -13.88 10.33
N GLU A 71 -1.37 -13.84 11.40
CA GLU A 71 -1.39 -12.72 12.35
C GLU A 71 -0.79 -11.47 11.74
N LYS A 72 0.33 -11.59 11.01
CA LYS A 72 0.89 -10.48 10.23
C LYS A 72 -0.15 -9.94 9.25
N LEU A 73 -0.93 -10.81 8.58
CA LEU A 73 -1.99 -10.39 7.68
C LEU A 73 -3.10 -9.59 8.39
N LYS A 74 -3.50 -10.01 9.60
CA LYS A 74 -4.45 -9.24 10.42
C LYS A 74 -3.90 -7.86 10.78
N ASP A 75 -2.63 -7.79 11.17
CA ASP A 75 -2.00 -6.51 11.52
C ASP A 75 -1.86 -5.58 10.32
N LEU A 76 -1.46 -6.11 9.15
CA LEU A 76 -1.43 -5.35 7.89
C LEU A 76 -2.81 -4.78 7.55
N LYS A 77 -3.88 -5.56 7.77
CA LYS A 77 -5.25 -5.07 7.59
C LYS A 77 -5.55 -3.89 8.53
N LYS A 78 -5.22 -4.00 9.81
CA LYS A 78 -5.43 -2.92 10.78
C LYS A 78 -4.68 -1.64 10.39
N VAL A 79 -3.40 -1.77 10.01
CA VAL A 79 -2.57 -0.64 9.55
C VAL A 79 -3.17 0.02 8.32
N ARG A 80 -3.64 -0.78 7.35
CA ARG A 80 -4.34 -0.24 6.18
C ARG A 80 -5.59 0.53 6.57
N ASP A 81 -6.45 -0.07 7.39
CA ASP A 81 -7.74 0.53 7.72
C ASP A 81 -7.52 1.86 8.48
N LYS A 82 -6.57 1.88 9.42
CA LYS A 82 -6.09 3.11 10.07
C LYS A 82 -5.56 4.17 9.09
N ARG A 83 -4.79 3.76 8.07
CA ARG A 83 -4.30 4.68 7.02
C ARG A 83 -5.43 5.28 6.20
N ASP A 84 -6.42 4.46 5.82
CA ASP A 84 -7.59 4.94 5.10
C ASP A 84 -8.38 5.98 5.92
N ASP A 85 -8.52 5.77 7.24
CA ASP A 85 -9.17 6.74 8.13
C ASP A 85 -8.40 8.07 8.21
N GLN A 86 -7.07 8.01 8.35
CA GLN A 86 -6.25 9.23 8.37
C GLN A 86 -6.26 9.95 7.00
N LEU A 87 -6.31 9.21 5.89
CA LEU A 87 -6.45 9.80 4.56
C LEU A 87 -7.81 10.44 4.34
N LYS A 88 -8.88 9.89 4.90
CA LYS A 88 -10.22 10.48 4.80
C LYS A 88 -10.28 11.86 5.47
N LEU A 89 -9.49 12.08 6.52
CA LEU A 89 -9.39 13.37 7.20
C LEU A 89 -8.50 14.37 6.44
N LEU A 90 -7.49 13.87 5.73
CA LEU A 90 -6.53 14.70 4.99
C LEU A 90 -7.05 15.14 3.61
N LEU A 91 -7.77 14.24 2.94
CA LEU A 91 -8.26 14.41 1.59
C LEU A 91 -9.68 14.97 1.59
N ASN A 92 -10.02 15.77 0.58
CA ASN A 92 -11.42 16.10 0.35
C ASN A 92 -12.18 14.88 -0.21
N GLU A 93 -13.50 14.98 -0.30
CA GLU A 93 -14.37 13.87 -0.70
C GLU A 93 -14.02 13.32 -2.09
N ASN A 94 -13.77 14.20 -3.07
CA ASN A 94 -13.41 13.81 -4.43
C ASN A 94 -12.05 13.11 -4.49
N GLN A 95 -11.05 13.65 -3.79
CA GLN A 95 -9.72 13.04 -3.68
C GLN A 95 -9.80 11.67 -3.02
N PHE A 96 -10.57 11.55 -1.92
CA PHE A 96 -10.75 10.28 -1.23
C PHE A 96 -11.48 9.25 -2.10
N LYS A 97 -12.51 9.67 -2.86
CA LYS A 97 -13.20 8.80 -3.81
C LYS A 97 -12.24 8.27 -4.87
N THR A 98 -11.44 9.13 -5.50
CA THR A 98 -10.40 8.73 -6.47
C THR A 98 -9.42 7.74 -5.85
N HIS A 99 -9.00 7.99 -4.61
CA HIS A 99 -8.13 7.07 -3.87
C HIS A 99 -8.76 5.67 -3.72
N LYS A 100 -10.03 5.58 -3.30
CA LYS A 100 -10.74 4.30 -3.11
C LYS A 100 -10.99 3.57 -4.43
N GLU A 101 -11.31 4.28 -5.50
CA GLU A 101 -11.48 3.70 -6.83
C GLU A 101 -10.18 3.07 -7.34
N LYS A 102 -9.05 3.74 -7.16
CA LYS A 102 -7.73 3.21 -7.55
C LYS A 102 -7.31 2.02 -6.70
N GLN A 103 -7.64 2.01 -5.41
CA GLN A 103 -7.50 0.82 -4.58
C GLN A 103 -8.34 -0.34 -5.11
N LYS A 104 -9.59 -0.10 -5.51
CA LYS A 104 -10.48 -1.12 -6.09
C LYS A 104 -9.96 -1.67 -7.41
N GLN A 105 -9.52 -0.80 -8.32
CA GLN A 105 -8.91 -1.19 -9.60
C GLN A 105 -7.68 -2.08 -9.39
N SER A 106 -6.81 -1.72 -8.44
CA SER A 106 -5.62 -2.50 -8.10
C SER A 106 -5.99 -3.90 -7.56
N LYS A 107 -7.02 -3.99 -6.71
CA LYS A 107 -7.54 -5.27 -6.19
C LYS A 107 -8.08 -6.17 -7.30
N VAL A 108 -8.82 -5.60 -8.26
CA VAL A 108 -9.35 -6.35 -9.40
C VAL A 108 -8.23 -6.87 -10.28
N LYS A 109 -7.24 -6.02 -10.60
CA LYS A 109 -6.07 -6.40 -11.38
C LYS A 109 -5.32 -7.56 -10.73
N MET A 110 -5.05 -7.47 -9.43
CA MET A 110 -4.45 -8.58 -8.68
C MET A 110 -5.25 -9.87 -8.83
N ARG A 111 -6.55 -9.83 -8.57
CA ARG A 111 -7.40 -11.03 -8.60
C ARG A 111 -7.44 -11.64 -9.99
N GLY A 112 -7.43 -10.82 -11.04
CA GLY A 112 -7.34 -11.26 -12.43
C GLY A 112 -6.03 -12.00 -12.70
N GLU A 113 -4.89 -11.42 -12.31
CA GLU A 113 -3.58 -12.07 -12.46
C GLU A 113 -3.49 -13.37 -11.63
N LEU A 114 -4.05 -13.39 -10.43
CA LEU A 114 -4.11 -14.60 -9.60
C LEU A 114 -4.88 -15.74 -10.29
N ARG A 115 -6.04 -15.42 -10.89
CA ARG A 115 -6.84 -16.40 -11.64
C ARG A 115 -6.09 -16.98 -12.83
N LYS A 116 -5.32 -16.15 -13.55
CA LYS A 116 -4.52 -16.58 -14.72
C LYS A 116 -3.40 -17.55 -14.39
N CYS A 117 -2.97 -17.63 -13.13
CA CYS A 117 -1.89 -18.54 -12.74
C CYS A 117 -2.39 -19.78 -11.99
N ILE A 118 -3.67 -19.82 -11.61
CA ILE A 118 -4.32 -21.00 -11.01
C ILE A 118 -4.94 -21.89 -12.11
N ASN A 119 -5.35 -21.28 -13.23
CA ASN A 119 -5.72 -21.98 -14.46
C ASN A 119 -4.49 -22.23 -15.35
#